data_AF-A0A960KZY5-F1
#
_entry.id   AF-A0A960KZY5-F1
#
_cell.length_a   1.000
_cell.length_b   1.000
_cell.length_c   1.000
_cell.angle_alpha   90.00
_cell.angle_beta   90.00
_cell.angle_gamma   90.00
#
_symmetry.space_group_name_H-M   'P 1'
#
loop_
_entity.id
_entity.type
_entity.pdbx_description
1 polymer ?
#
loop_
_entity_poly.entity_id
_entity_poly.type
_entity_poly.pdbx_seq_one_letter_code
_entity_poly.pdbx_strand_id
1 'polypeptide(L)'
;NTTGGNNIAVGYNALPNNTTASQNCALGYLALEKVTIGGNNTGVGAFALNNLIDGINNTAVGVNSGPTAPSTSLDNTTCLGYGARSTANNQIRLGNSAVTSIGGQVGWTTLSDGRFKREITEQVPGLAFILALRPVSYVVDRTALNQFLDPTSQNETPKTADLSTRQTGFIAQEVDALTQKTDAPFSGVDRPLNEATPYGLRYSEFVVPLVKAIQEQQALIEAQKQENQKLQNWVDALSQADQKQQALIENLRKQVEDLQIQISPRLSVVSQ
;
A
#
# COMPACT_ATOMS: atom_id res chain seq x y z
N ASN A 1 34.40 -14.69 -24.48
CA ASN A 1 33.83 -14.22 -25.78
C ASN A 1 34.16 -15.22 -26.87
N THR A 2 33.44 -16.35 -26.98
CA THR A 2 33.79 -17.41 -27.94
C THR A 2 33.06 -17.27 -29.27
N THR A 3 31.78 -16.88 -29.25
CA THR A 3 30.97 -16.64 -30.48
C THR A 3 30.03 -15.43 -30.40
N GLY A 4 29.75 -14.90 -29.19
CA GLY A 4 28.93 -13.71 -29.03
C GLY A 4 29.66 -12.40 -29.35
N GLY A 5 28.96 -11.47 -30.01
CA GLY A 5 29.50 -10.19 -30.50
C GLY A 5 29.13 -8.98 -29.64
N ASN A 6 29.76 -7.84 -29.90
CA ASN A 6 29.45 -6.53 -29.29
C ASN A 6 29.54 -6.48 -27.76
N ASN A 7 30.51 -7.20 -27.18
CA ASN A 7 30.74 -7.20 -25.74
C ASN A 7 31.89 -6.23 -25.38
N ILE A 8 31.73 -5.50 -24.27
CA ILE A 8 32.79 -4.70 -23.65
C ILE A 8 33.15 -5.37 -22.33
N ALA A 9 34.44 -5.66 -22.11
CA ALA A 9 34.93 -6.22 -20.87
C ALA A 9 36.20 -5.48 -20.43
N VAL A 10 36.10 -4.72 -19.34
CA VAL A 10 37.19 -3.88 -18.82
C VAL A 10 37.29 -4.09 -17.31
N GLY A 11 38.41 -4.64 -16.87
CA GLY A 11 38.65 -5.02 -15.48
C GLY A 11 39.20 -6.44 -15.39
N TYR A 12 39.85 -6.76 -14.27
CA TYR A 12 40.37 -8.10 -14.06
C TYR A 12 39.23 -9.11 -13.94
N ASN A 13 39.30 -10.19 -14.73
CA ASN A 13 38.27 -11.23 -14.86
C ASN A 13 36.85 -10.66 -15.09
N ALA A 14 36.72 -9.58 -15.84
CA ALA A 14 35.43 -9.12 -16.33
C ALA A 14 34.95 -10.01 -17.49
N LEU A 15 33.71 -10.52 -17.42
CA LEU A 15 33.08 -11.37 -18.43
C LEU A 15 33.94 -12.57 -18.92
N PRO A 16 34.62 -13.33 -18.04
CA PRO A 16 35.59 -14.35 -18.42
C PRO A 16 34.92 -15.62 -18.98
N ASN A 17 33.72 -15.96 -18.50
CA ASN A 17 33.02 -17.20 -18.83
C ASN A 17 32.03 -17.06 -20.00
N ASN A 18 31.97 -15.90 -20.66
CA ASN A 18 31.04 -15.69 -21.76
C ASN A 18 31.39 -16.57 -22.97
N THR A 19 30.48 -17.48 -23.33
CA THR A 19 30.63 -18.38 -24.47
C THR A 19 29.94 -17.80 -25.71
N THR A 20 28.62 -17.61 -25.68
CA THR A 20 27.79 -17.21 -26.83
C THR A 20 27.01 -15.91 -26.62
N ALA A 21 27.06 -15.31 -25.43
CA ALA A 21 26.28 -14.11 -25.11
C ALA A 21 26.79 -12.86 -25.86
N SER A 22 25.86 -12.04 -26.33
CA SER A 22 26.14 -10.80 -27.06
C SER A 22 25.63 -9.56 -26.32
N GLN A 23 26.18 -8.39 -26.67
CA GLN A 23 25.72 -7.07 -26.19
C GLN A 23 25.84 -6.87 -24.67
N ASN A 24 26.84 -7.47 -24.05
CA ASN A 24 27.15 -7.29 -22.63
C ASN A 24 28.22 -6.21 -22.41
N CYS A 25 28.05 -5.38 -21.38
CA CYS A 25 29.04 -4.41 -20.94
C CYS A 25 29.44 -4.72 -19.48
N ALA A 26 30.67 -5.20 -19.29
CA ALA A 26 31.26 -5.52 -17.99
C ALA A 26 32.41 -4.56 -17.68
N LEU A 27 32.21 -3.65 -16.72
CA LEU A 27 33.21 -2.68 -16.29
C LEU A 27 33.46 -2.84 -14.78
N GLY A 28 34.54 -3.52 -14.41
CA GLY A 28 34.93 -3.74 -13.02
C GLY A 28 35.58 -5.10 -12.76
N TYR A 29 36.19 -5.25 -11.58
CA TYR A 29 36.71 -6.54 -11.11
C TYR A 29 35.57 -7.57 -10.99
N LEU A 30 35.68 -8.71 -11.67
CA LEU A 30 34.67 -9.79 -11.65
C LEU A 30 33.24 -9.34 -12.04
N ALA A 31 33.11 -8.25 -12.82
CA ALA A 31 31.82 -7.86 -13.36
C ALA A 31 31.34 -8.90 -14.39
N LEU A 32 30.07 -9.32 -14.30
CA LEU A 32 29.46 -10.35 -15.16
C LEU A 32 30.26 -11.67 -15.21
N GLU A 33 30.89 -12.04 -14.10
CA GLU A 33 31.82 -13.18 -14.04
C GLU A 33 31.22 -14.50 -14.54
N LYS A 34 30.01 -14.83 -14.10
CA LYS A 34 29.38 -16.14 -14.35
C LYS A 34 28.52 -16.18 -15.61
N VAL A 35 28.38 -15.07 -16.34
CA VAL A 35 27.53 -15.03 -17.54
C VAL A 35 28.11 -15.91 -18.63
N THR A 36 27.30 -16.84 -19.14
CA THR A 36 27.68 -17.78 -20.21
C THR A 36 26.92 -17.50 -21.50
N ILE A 37 25.59 -17.49 -21.43
CA ILE A 37 24.68 -17.34 -22.59
C ILE A 37 23.77 -16.11 -22.53
N GLY A 38 23.60 -15.49 -21.36
CA GLY A 38 22.72 -14.33 -21.16
C GLY A 38 23.26 -13.03 -21.76
N GLY A 39 22.53 -12.43 -22.71
CA GLY A 39 22.90 -11.19 -23.40
C GLY A 39 22.22 -9.92 -22.87
N ASN A 40 22.63 -8.77 -23.41
CA ASN A 40 22.08 -7.44 -23.11
C ASN A 40 22.22 -6.99 -21.65
N ASN A 41 23.30 -7.40 -20.98
CA ASN A 41 23.54 -7.06 -19.59
C ASN A 41 24.59 -5.94 -19.44
N THR A 42 24.33 -4.95 -18.59
CA THR A 42 25.30 -3.89 -18.24
C THR A 42 25.65 -4.00 -16.76
N GLY A 43 26.88 -4.44 -16.45
CA GLY A 43 27.44 -4.49 -15.11
C GLY A 43 28.57 -3.49 -14.95
N VAL A 44 28.39 -2.48 -14.10
CA VAL A 44 29.39 -1.45 -13.79
C VAL A 44 29.67 -1.42 -12.30
N GLY A 45 30.89 -1.81 -11.90
CA GLY A 45 31.32 -1.94 -10.51
C GLY A 45 31.97 -3.30 -10.23
N ALA A 46 32.74 -3.39 -9.15
CA ALA A 46 33.29 -4.67 -8.72
C ALA A 46 32.16 -5.63 -8.35
N PHE A 47 32.21 -6.86 -8.87
CA PHE A 47 31.21 -7.91 -8.70
C PHE A 47 29.79 -7.55 -9.17
N ALA A 48 29.63 -6.53 -10.00
CA ALA A 48 28.32 -6.21 -10.58
C ALA A 48 27.83 -7.36 -11.47
N LEU A 49 26.61 -7.85 -11.24
CA LEU A 49 25.99 -9.01 -11.92
C LEU A 49 26.84 -10.30 -11.85
N ASN A 50 27.70 -10.47 -10.83
CA ASN A 50 28.62 -11.62 -10.77
C ASN A 50 27.91 -12.98 -10.61
N ASN A 51 26.68 -13.01 -10.10
CA ASN A 51 25.88 -14.22 -9.93
C ASN A 51 24.99 -14.57 -11.13
N LEU A 52 24.91 -13.71 -12.13
CA LEU A 52 24.09 -13.94 -13.32
C LEU A 52 24.77 -14.96 -14.24
N ILE A 53 24.03 -15.98 -14.71
CA ILE A 53 24.53 -17.03 -15.62
C ILE A 53 23.92 -16.88 -17.02
N ASP A 54 22.60 -16.89 -17.11
CA ASP A 54 21.82 -16.95 -18.35
C ASP A 54 20.76 -15.85 -18.45
N GLY A 55 20.54 -15.06 -17.40
CA GLY A 55 19.59 -13.96 -17.41
C GLY A 55 19.96 -12.83 -18.39
N ILE A 56 18.95 -12.12 -18.88
CA ILE A 56 19.03 -11.14 -19.97
C ILE A 56 18.45 -9.77 -19.60
N ASN A 57 18.92 -8.74 -20.29
CA ASN A 57 18.39 -7.37 -20.17
C ASN A 57 18.53 -6.76 -18.76
N ASN A 58 19.62 -7.08 -18.05
CA ASN A 58 19.85 -6.54 -16.71
C ASN A 58 20.81 -5.36 -16.71
N THR A 59 20.58 -4.39 -15.83
CA THR A 59 21.51 -3.30 -15.56
C THR A 59 21.85 -3.29 -14.08
N ALA A 60 23.13 -3.39 -13.73
CA ALA A 60 23.60 -3.18 -12.38
C ALA A 60 24.75 -2.19 -12.35
N VAL A 61 24.59 -1.13 -11.55
CA VAL A 61 25.59 -0.07 -11.38
C VAL A 61 25.87 0.10 -9.90
N GLY A 62 27.03 -0.35 -9.46
CA GLY A 62 27.46 -0.36 -8.06
C GLY A 62 28.23 -1.64 -7.70
N VAL A 63 29.05 -1.57 -6.66
CA VAL A 63 29.76 -2.75 -6.14
C VAL A 63 28.74 -3.74 -5.54
N ASN A 64 28.91 -5.02 -5.82
CA ASN A 64 28.01 -6.10 -5.38
C ASN A 64 26.52 -5.86 -5.74
N SER A 65 26.26 -5.19 -6.87
CA SER A 65 24.89 -4.93 -7.33
C SER A 65 24.43 -5.97 -8.35
N GLY A 66 23.14 -6.32 -8.31
CA GLY A 66 22.53 -7.29 -9.24
C GLY A 66 21.70 -8.38 -8.57
N PRO A 67 21.28 -9.39 -9.34
CA PRO A 67 20.57 -10.56 -8.83
C PRO A 67 21.32 -11.26 -7.70
N THR A 68 20.59 -11.64 -6.67
CA THR A 68 21.15 -12.43 -5.57
C THR A 68 21.01 -13.94 -5.80
N ALA A 69 21.92 -14.72 -5.21
CA ALA A 69 21.82 -16.18 -5.25
C ALA A 69 20.61 -16.67 -4.44
N PRO A 70 19.92 -17.75 -4.87
CA PRO A 70 20.27 -18.64 -5.99
C PRO A 70 19.74 -18.17 -7.36
N SER A 71 19.20 -16.95 -7.48
CA SER A 71 18.58 -16.46 -8.71
C SER A 71 19.62 -16.10 -9.78
N THR A 72 20.08 -17.10 -10.53
CA THR A 72 21.12 -16.98 -11.57
C THR A 72 20.59 -16.54 -12.94
N SER A 73 19.26 -16.47 -13.09
CA SER A 73 18.57 -16.40 -14.39
C SER A 73 17.54 -15.26 -14.42
N LEU A 74 17.76 -14.19 -13.64
CA LEU A 74 16.81 -13.09 -13.59
C LEU A 74 16.89 -12.22 -14.85
N ASP A 75 15.72 -11.81 -15.33
CA ASP A 75 15.56 -10.99 -16.51
C ASP A 75 14.97 -9.62 -16.18
N ASN A 76 15.35 -8.62 -16.97
CA ASN A 76 14.78 -7.27 -16.93
C ASN A 76 14.86 -6.65 -15.53
N THR A 77 16.02 -6.76 -14.88
CA THR A 77 16.25 -6.14 -13.57
C THR A 77 17.17 -4.93 -13.67
N THR A 78 16.90 -3.89 -12.87
CA THR A 78 17.78 -2.72 -12.73
C THR A 78 18.18 -2.56 -11.26
N CYS A 79 19.47 -2.62 -10.95
CA CYS A 79 20.01 -2.41 -9.62
C CYS A 79 20.98 -1.22 -9.63
N LEU A 80 20.67 -0.18 -8.86
CA LEU A 80 21.50 1.02 -8.78
C LEU A 80 21.95 1.27 -7.34
N GLY A 81 23.26 1.28 -7.09
CA GLY A 81 23.88 1.53 -5.79
C GLY A 81 24.64 0.33 -5.23
N TYR A 82 25.46 0.58 -4.21
CA TYR A 82 26.22 -0.46 -3.49
C TYR A 82 25.27 -1.49 -2.88
N GLY A 83 25.46 -2.76 -3.22
CA GLY A 83 24.64 -3.85 -2.67
C GLY A 83 23.16 -3.81 -3.06
N ALA A 84 22.79 -3.09 -4.12
CA ALA A 84 21.42 -3.10 -4.63
C ALA A 84 21.10 -4.46 -5.26
N ARG A 85 20.03 -5.12 -4.79
CA ARG A 85 19.75 -6.54 -5.12
C ARG A 85 18.34 -6.77 -5.62
N SER A 86 18.22 -7.40 -6.80
CA SER A 86 16.97 -7.95 -7.32
C SER A 86 16.81 -9.42 -6.90
N THR A 87 15.57 -9.83 -6.66
CA THR A 87 15.23 -11.19 -6.21
C THR A 87 14.28 -11.92 -7.18
N ALA A 88 13.70 -11.19 -8.13
CA ALA A 88 12.84 -11.70 -9.18
C ALA A 88 12.94 -10.85 -10.46
N ASN A 89 12.37 -11.37 -11.55
CA ASN A 89 12.29 -10.69 -12.85
C ASN A 89 11.51 -9.37 -12.75
N ASN A 90 11.78 -8.45 -13.68
CA ASN A 90 11.03 -7.19 -13.84
C ASN A 90 11.09 -6.27 -12.59
N GLN A 91 12.23 -6.25 -11.90
CA GLN A 91 12.43 -5.45 -10.68
C GLN A 91 13.45 -4.33 -10.87
N ILE A 92 13.10 -3.14 -10.38
CA ILE A 92 14.05 -2.03 -10.20
C ILE A 92 14.32 -1.85 -8.70
N ARG A 93 15.59 -1.78 -8.33
CA ARG A 93 16.07 -1.65 -6.95
C ARG A 93 17.05 -0.49 -6.87
N LEU A 94 16.74 0.47 -6.01
CA LEU A 94 17.51 1.69 -5.82
C LEU A 94 18.14 1.65 -4.41
N GLY A 95 19.41 1.27 -4.37
CA GLY A 95 20.22 1.12 -3.16
C GLY A 95 19.93 -0.16 -2.37
N ASN A 96 20.38 -0.17 -1.12
CA ASN A 96 20.31 -1.30 -0.19
C ASN A 96 19.50 -0.95 1.07
N SER A 97 19.44 -1.86 2.05
CA SER A 97 18.66 -1.67 3.28
C SER A 97 19.09 -0.49 4.16
N ALA A 98 20.29 0.06 3.94
CA ALA A 98 20.81 1.21 4.68
C ALA A 98 20.35 2.56 4.12
N VAL A 99 19.70 2.58 2.94
CA VAL A 99 19.13 3.81 2.38
C VAL A 99 18.02 4.35 3.29
N THR A 100 18.11 5.63 3.66
CA THR A 100 17.14 6.33 4.53
C THR A 100 16.30 7.37 3.80
N SER A 101 16.71 7.79 2.61
CA SER A 101 16.00 8.78 1.81
C SER A 101 16.22 8.51 0.32
N ILE A 102 15.14 8.60 -0.43
CA ILE A 102 15.10 8.59 -1.90
C ILE A 102 14.30 9.84 -2.27
N GLY A 103 14.87 10.73 -3.08
CA GLY A 103 14.26 12.02 -3.34
C GLY A 103 14.59 12.62 -4.70
N GLY A 104 13.73 13.56 -5.09
CA GLY A 104 13.83 14.41 -6.27
C GLY A 104 12.83 15.56 -6.12
N GLN A 105 12.95 16.61 -6.94
CA GLN A 105 12.04 17.76 -6.87
C GLN A 105 10.61 17.42 -7.34
N VAL A 106 10.47 16.43 -8.22
CA VAL A 106 9.20 16.03 -8.85
C VAL A 106 8.87 14.58 -8.46
N GLY A 107 7.59 14.29 -8.27
CA GLY A 107 7.11 12.95 -7.95
C GLY A 107 7.19 11.97 -9.11
N TRP A 108 7.07 10.68 -8.80
CA TRP A 108 7.03 9.61 -9.79
C TRP A 108 5.75 9.69 -10.64
N THR A 109 5.92 9.73 -11.96
CA THR A 109 4.78 9.68 -12.89
C THR A 109 4.44 8.22 -13.20
N THR A 110 3.19 7.83 -12.96
CA THR A 110 2.66 6.53 -13.40
C THR A 110 1.86 6.74 -14.67
N LEU A 111 2.26 6.07 -15.77
CA LEU A 111 1.49 6.10 -17.02
C LEU A 111 0.13 5.45 -16.78
N SER A 112 -0.95 6.21 -17.00
CA SER A 112 -2.32 5.81 -16.62
C SER A 112 -3.36 6.24 -17.67
N ASP A 113 -2.94 6.38 -18.92
CA ASP A 113 -3.78 6.78 -20.04
C ASP A 113 -4.87 5.75 -20.33
N GLY A 114 -6.12 6.20 -20.50
CA GLY A 114 -7.28 5.35 -20.72
C GLY A 114 -7.19 4.49 -22.00
N ARG A 115 -6.41 4.91 -23.01
CA ARG A 115 -6.21 4.14 -24.25
C ARG A 115 -5.53 2.80 -24.02
N PHE A 116 -4.79 2.65 -22.92
CA PHE A 116 -4.05 1.45 -22.59
C PHE A 116 -4.69 0.67 -21.43
N LYS A 117 -5.95 0.96 -21.11
CA LYS A 117 -6.74 0.25 -20.08
C LYS A 117 -7.89 -0.52 -20.73
N ARG A 118 -8.17 -1.70 -20.19
CA ARG A 118 -9.27 -2.58 -20.60
C ARG A 118 -9.97 -3.07 -19.34
N GLU A 119 -11.21 -3.53 -19.46
CA GLU A 119 -11.97 -4.12 -18.35
C GLU A 119 -12.06 -3.18 -17.12
N ILE A 120 -12.34 -1.91 -17.37
CA ILE A 120 -12.44 -0.88 -16.33
C ILE A 120 -13.73 -1.10 -15.53
N THR A 121 -13.59 -1.38 -14.22
CA THR A 121 -14.70 -1.54 -13.28
C THR A 121 -14.51 -0.65 -12.05
N GLU A 122 -15.59 -0.45 -11.27
CA GLU A 122 -15.56 0.29 -10.00
C GLU A 122 -15.38 -0.59 -8.76
N GLN A 123 -15.06 -1.89 -8.96
CA GLN A 123 -14.82 -2.83 -7.87
C GLN A 123 -13.43 -2.59 -7.27
N VAL A 124 -13.37 -1.63 -6.35
CA VAL A 124 -12.15 -1.18 -5.68
C VAL A 124 -12.32 -1.37 -4.17
N PRO A 125 -11.27 -1.80 -3.44
CA PRO A 125 -11.31 -1.83 -1.98
C PRO A 125 -11.73 -0.47 -1.41
N GLY A 126 -12.67 -0.45 -0.47
CA GLY A 126 -13.25 0.77 0.09
C GLY A 126 -13.08 0.90 1.60
N LEU A 127 -14.08 1.47 2.26
CA LEU A 127 -14.10 1.78 3.69
C LEU A 127 -13.86 0.54 4.55
N ALA A 128 -14.51 -0.57 4.22
CA ALA A 128 -14.35 -1.83 4.96
C ALA A 128 -12.89 -2.34 4.94
N PHE A 129 -12.21 -2.22 3.80
CA PHE A 129 -10.80 -2.60 3.67
C PHE A 129 -9.91 -1.67 4.49
N ILE A 130 -10.10 -0.35 4.37
CA ILE A 130 -9.31 0.64 5.11
C ILE A 130 -9.48 0.49 6.63
N LEU A 131 -10.69 0.26 7.12
CA LEU A 131 -10.96 0.08 8.56
C LEU A 131 -10.39 -1.23 9.12
N ALA A 132 -10.15 -2.22 8.26
CA ALA A 132 -9.56 -3.50 8.67
C ALA A 132 -8.02 -3.48 8.67
N LEU A 133 -7.39 -2.43 8.12
CA LEU A 133 -5.93 -2.27 8.19
C LEU A 133 -5.50 -1.96 9.63
N ARG A 134 -4.37 -2.54 10.03
CA ARG A 134 -3.77 -2.33 11.36
C ARG A 134 -2.47 -1.52 11.25
N PRO A 135 -2.50 -0.20 11.51
CA PRO A 135 -1.28 0.59 11.57
C PRO A 135 -0.37 0.12 12.72
N VAL A 136 0.94 0.09 12.45
CA VAL A 136 1.96 -0.31 13.42
C VAL A 136 3.14 0.66 13.42
N SER A 137 3.85 0.74 14.54
CA SER A 137 5.17 1.37 14.61
C SER A 137 6.24 0.32 14.86
N TYR A 138 7.32 0.35 14.09
CA TYR A 138 8.37 -0.66 14.13
C TYR A 138 9.75 -0.06 13.83
N VAL A 139 10.78 -0.85 14.12
CA VAL A 139 12.17 -0.61 13.71
C VAL A 139 12.55 -1.76 12.79
N VAL A 140 13.17 -1.45 11.66
CA VAL A 140 13.60 -2.48 10.69
C VAL A 140 14.87 -3.14 11.18
N ASP A 141 14.84 -4.46 11.33
CA ASP A 141 16.05 -5.26 11.51
C ASP A 141 16.79 -5.37 10.17
N ARG A 142 17.69 -4.41 9.93
CA ARG A 142 18.51 -4.36 8.71
C ARG A 142 19.49 -5.52 8.61
N THR A 143 19.93 -6.06 9.75
CA THR A 143 20.86 -7.18 9.77
C THR A 143 20.15 -8.43 9.27
N ALA A 144 18.97 -8.74 9.82
CA ALA A 144 18.14 -9.84 9.35
C ALA A 144 17.74 -9.68 7.87
N LEU A 145 17.38 -8.47 7.44
CA LEU A 145 17.04 -8.19 6.04
C LEU A 145 18.23 -8.39 5.10
N ASN A 146 19.43 -7.92 5.47
CA ASN A 146 20.63 -8.11 4.65
C ASN A 146 21.02 -9.58 4.58
N GLN A 147 20.94 -10.32 5.68
CA GLN A 147 21.23 -11.74 5.71
C GLN A 147 20.21 -12.54 4.88
N PHE A 148 18.95 -12.11 4.86
CA PHE A 148 17.92 -12.70 3.99
C PHE A 148 18.22 -12.45 2.50
N LEU A 149 18.59 -11.21 2.14
CA LEU A 149 18.91 -10.82 0.76
C LEU A 149 20.32 -11.26 0.32
N ASP A 150 21.18 -11.62 1.25
CA ASP A 150 22.49 -12.21 1.01
C ASP A 150 22.90 -13.17 2.13
N PRO A 151 22.57 -14.46 1.99
CA PRO A 151 23.04 -15.45 2.96
C PRO A 151 24.57 -15.56 2.99
N THR A 152 25.26 -15.13 1.92
CA THR A 152 26.72 -15.21 1.78
C THR A 152 27.45 -13.96 2.26
N SER A 153 26.73 -12.87 2.55
CA SER A 153 27.33 -11.67 3.12
C SER A 153 27.84 -12.02 4.51
N GLN A 154 29.16 -11.95 4.70
CA GLN A 154 29.74 -11.83 6.05
C GLN A 154 28.99 -10.69 6.75
N ASN A 155 28.65 -10.85 8.04
CA ASN A 155 27.90 -9.88 8.83
C ASN A 155 28.50 -8.46 8.73
N GLU A 156 28.11 -7.70 7.70
CA GLU A 156 28.48 -6.29 7.59
C GLU A 156 27.66 -5.58 8.66
N THR A 157 28.29 -5.37 9.81
CA THR A 157 27.75 -4.49 10.85
C THR A 157 27.41 -3.17 10.16
N PRO A 158 26.13 -2.74 10.17
CA PRO A 158 25.76 -1.48 9.56
C PRO A 158 26.65 -0.39 10.16
N LYS A 159 27.45 0.30 9.34
CA LYS A 159 28.30 1.41 9.79
C LYS A 159 27.40 2.51 10.35
N THR A 160 27.22 2.51 11.67
CA THR A 160 26.81 3.62 12.53
C THR A 160 25.59 4.46 12.08
N ALA A 161 24.70 3.92 11.25
CA ALA A 161 23.43 4.57 10.94
C ALA A 161 22.45 4.19 12.04
N ASP A 162 22.05 5.18 12.86
CA ASP A 162 21.11 5.05 13.97
C ASP A 162 19.99 4.05 13.67
N LEU A 163 20.16 2.83 14.22
CA LEU A 163 19.27 1.70 14.02
C LEU A 163 17.96 1.85 14.81
N SER A 164 17.73 2.97 15.48
CA SER A 164 16.56 3.17 16.34
C SER A 164 15.43 3.99 15.71
N THR A 165 15.60 4.46 14.47
CA THR A 165 14.57 5.27 13.80
C THR A 165 13.28 4.47 13.67
N ARG A 166 12.26 4.86 14.44
CA ARG A 166 10.93 4.27 14.37
C ARG A 166 10.24 4.71 13.08
N GLN A 167 9.72 3.73 12.37
CA GLN A 167 8.87 3.90 11.21
C GLN A 167 7.43 3.60 11.63
N THR A 168 6.49 4.14 10.86
CA THR A 168 5.06 3.83 10.97
C THR A 168 4.60 3.28 9.62
N GLY A 169 3.77 2.24 9.66
CA GLY A 169 3.33 1.58 8.44
C GLY A 169 2.41 0.39 8.72
N PHE A 170 2.41 -0.56 7.80
CA PHE A 170 1.65 -1.81 7.87
C PHE A 170 2.57 -3.01 7.71
N ILE A 171 2.17 -4.15 8.29
CA ILE A 171 2.83 -5.43 8.04
C ILE A 171 2.27 -6.00 6.74
N ALA A 172 3.13 -6.22 5.75
CA ALA A 172 2.72 -6.59 4.39
C ALA A 172 1.92 -7.90 4.34
N GLN A 173 2.28 -8.89 5.15
CA GLN A 173 1.59 -10.17 5.27
C GLN A 173 0.16 -10.01 5.83
N GLU A 174 -0.04 -9.08 6.77
CA GLU A 174 -1.38 -8.80 7.32
C GLU A 174 -2.26 -8.13 6.27
N VAL A 175 -1.70 -7.21 5.47
CA VAL A 175 -2.41 -6.60 4.34
C VAL A 175 -2.76 -7.66 3.29
N ASP A 176 -1.84 -8.56 2.95
CA ASP A 176 -2.10 -9.64 1.98
C ASP A 176 -3.24 -10.55 2.45
N ALA A 177 -3.16 -11.03 3.70
CA ALA A 177 -4.20 -11.85 4.31
C ALA A 177 -5.57 -11.16 4.28
N LEU A 178 -5.60 -9.84 4.48
CA LEU A 178 -6.83 -9.06 4.37
C LEU A 178 -7.38 -9.08 2.94
N THR A 179 -6.54 -8.85 1.93
CA THR A 179 -6.98 -8.87 0.52
C THR A 179 -7.61 -10.20 0.11
N GLN A 180 -7.06 -11.32 0.62
CA GLN A 180 -7.59 -12.67 0.39
C GLN A 180 -8.92 -12.90 1.11
N LYS A 181 -9.08 -12.41 2.34
CA LYS A 181 -10.31 -12.55 3.11
C LYS A 181 -11.47 -11.73 2.54
N THR A 182 -11.19 -10.55 2.00
CA THR A 182 -12.21 -9.64 1.47
C THR A 182 -12.51 -9.84 -0.01
N ASP A 183 -11.82 -10.79 -0.66
CA ASP A 183 -11.84 -10.98 -2.12
C ASP A 183 -11.66 -9.65 -2.88
N ALA A 184 -10.80 -8.78 -2.33
CA ALA A 184 -10.65 -7.41 -2.81
C ALA A 184 -9.36 -7.33 -3.63
N PRO A 185 -9.43 -7.12 -4.95
CA PRO A 185 -8.24 -7.02 -5.78
C PRO A 185 -7.46 -5.76 -5.39
N PHE A 186 -6.24 -5.95 -4.87
CA PHE A 186 -5.38 -4.86 -4.45
C PHE A 186 -3.95 -5.04 -4.97
N SER A 187 -3.52 -4.11 -5.82
CA SER A 187 -2.20 -4.04 -6.45
C SER A 187 -1.08 -3.61 -5.50
N GLY A 188 -1.42 -3.09 -4.32
CA GLY A 188 -0.45 -2.51 -3.40
C GLY A 188 0.43 -3.51 -2.65
N VAL A 189 0.10 -4.81 -2.69
CA VAL A 189 0.92 -5.87 -2.08
C VAL A 189 1.88 -6.44 -3.10
N ASP A 190 3.18 -6.24 -2.88
CA ASP A 190 4.26 -6.86 -3.65
C ASP A 190 4.55 -8.24 -3.02
N ARG A 191 3.89 -9.27 -3.54
CA ARG A 191 3.98 -10.64 -3.02
C ARG A 191 5.32 -11.28 -3.40
N PRO A 192 5.89 -12.11 -2.53
CA PRO A 192 7.10 -12.85 -2.85
C PRO A 192 6.82 -13.83 -3.99
N LEU A 193 7.62 -13.75 -5.06
CA LEU A 193 7.54 -14.65 -6.21
C LEU A 193 8.27 -15.99 -5.96
N ASN A 194 9.10 -16.04 -4.91
CA ASN A 194 9.88 -17.19 -4.46
C ASN A 194 10.31 -16.98 -2.99
N GLU A 195 10.90 -18.01 -2.38
CA GLU A 195 11.39 -17.97 -0.99
C GLU A 195 12.50 -16.94 -0.73
N ALA A 196 13.18 -16.47 -1.78
CA ALA A 196 14.25 -15.48 -1.70
C ALA A 196 13.76 -14.02 -1.84
N THR A 197 12.45 -13.81 -2.01
CA THR A 197 11.87 -12.46 -2.18
C THR A 197 11.15 -12.05 -0.88
N PRO A 198 11.43 -10.86 -0.33
CA PRO A 198 10.66 -10.36 0.80
C PRO A 198 9.31 -9.80 0.33
N TYR A 199 8.33 -9.75 1.22
CA TYR A 199 7.11 -8.98 0.99
C TYR A 199 7.41 -7.48 0.90
N GLY A 200 6.66 -6.78 0.06
CA GLY A 200 6.68 -5.32 -0.03
C GLY A 200 5.29 -4.70 -0.05
N LEU A 201 5.21 -3.40 0.25
CA LEU A 201 4.00 -2.60 0.11
C LEU A 201 4.28 -1.38 -0.76
N ARG A 202 3.36 -1.11 -1.69
CA ARG A 202 3.36 0.07 -2.56
C ARG A 202 2.41 1.09 -1.96
N TYR A 203 2.92 1.94 -1.06
CA TYR A 203 2.09 2.89 -0.30
C TYR A 203 1.25 3.83 -1.19
N SER A 204 1.73 4.18 -2.39
CA SER A 204 0.96 4.99 -3.35
C SER A 204 -0.34 4.33 -3.81
N GLU A 205 -0.40 2.99 -3.84
CA GLU A 205 -1.59 2.25 -4.28
C GLU A 205 -2.73 2.33 -3.25
N PHE A 206 -2.44 2.66 -1.99
CA PHE A 206 -3.47 2.83 -0.95
C PHE A 206 -4.31 4.10 -1.16
N VAL A 207 -3.86 5.05 -1.97
CA VAL A 207 -4.60 6.29 -2.23
C VAL A 207 -5.96 6.00 -2.86
N VAL A 208 -6.04 5.04 -3.80
CA VAL A 208 -7.30 4.74 -4.48
C VAL A 208 -8.34 4.13 -3.52
N PRO A 209 -7.99 3.12 -2.69
CA PRO A 209 -8.88 2.67 -1.62
C PRO A 209 -9.27 3.73 -0.61
N LEU A 210 -8.36 4.65 -0.25
CA LEU A 210 -8.69 5.77 0.64
C LEU A 210 -9.74 6.71 0.01
N VAL A 211 -9.61 7.02 -1.28
CA VAL A 211 -10.63 7.81 -2.01
C VAL A 211 -11.98 7.11 -1.99
N LYS A 212 -12.01 5.80 -2.29
CA LYS A 212 -13.24 5.01 -2.26
C LYS A 212 -13.86 4.97 -0.86
N ALA A 213 -13.04 4.78 0.17
CA ALA A 213 -13.47 4.80 1.57
C ALA A 213 -14.10 6.14 1.97
N ILE A 214 -13.51 7.27 1.55
CA ILE A 214 -14.06 8.61 1.83
C ILE A 214 -15.41 8.80 1.12
N GLN A 215 -15.53 8.36 -0.14
CA GLN A 215 -16.80 8.43 -0.88
C GLN A 215 -17.90 7.62 -0.17
N GLU A 216 -17.59 6.40 0.26
CA GLU A 216 -18.52 5.54 1.01
C GLU A 216 -18.89 6.16 2.36
N GLN A 217 -17.91 6.70 3.09
CA GLN A 217 -18.15 7.39 4.35
C GLN A 217 -19.04 8.62 4.17
N GLN A 218 -18.83 9.41 3.12
CA GLN A 218 -19.66 10.57 2.81
C GLN A 218 -21.11 10.17 2.51
N ALA A 219 -21.32 9.06 1.78
CA ALA A 219 -22.67 8.54 1.53
C ALA A 219 -23.38 8.13 2.83
N LEU A 220 -22.67 7.50 3.77
CA LEU A 220 -23.21 7.16 5.09
C LEU A 220 -23.59 8.40 5.90
N ILE A 221 -22.75 9.44 5.87
CA ILE A 221 -23.02 10.72 6.55
C ILE A 221 -24.29 11.38 6.00
N GLU A 222 -24.45 11.44 4.68
CA GLU A 222 -25.65 12.03 4.08
C GLU A 222 -26.92 11.23 4.37
N ALA A 223 -26.83 9.89 4.38
CA ALA A 223 -27.94 9.04 4.80
C ALA A 223 -28.35 9.33 6.25
N GLN A 224 -27.38 9.44 7.16
CA GLN A 224 -27.64 9.72 8.57
C GLN A 224 -28.22 11.13 8.81
N LYS A 225 -27.78 12.13 8.05
CA LYS A 225 -28.38 13.49 8.10
C LYS A 225 -29.84 13.48 7.68
N GLN A 226 -30.19 12.75 6.63
CA GLN A 226 -31.58 12.63 6.19
C GLN A 226 -32.45 11.94 7.24
N GLU A 227 -31.94 10.90 7.91
CA GLU A 227 -32.64 10.24 9.00
C GLU A 227 -32.85 11.17 10.19
N ASN A 228 -31.80 11.90 10.61
CA ASN A 228 -31.91 12.90 11.67
C ASN A 228 -32.93 14.00 11.34
N GLN A 229 -33.01 14.45 10.08
CA GLN A 229 -34.02 15.43 9.67
C GLN A 229 -35.44 14.85 9.77
N LYS A 230 -35.65 13.58 9.40
CA LYS A 230 -36.95 12.91 9.56
C LYS A 230 -37.33 12.79 11.04
N LEU A 231 -36.38 12.42 11.89
CA LEU A 231 -36.59 12.34 13.34
C LEU A 231 -36.93 13.73 13.92
N GLN A 232 -36.23 14.78 13.51
CA GLN A 232 -36.52 16.15 13.95
C GLN A 232 -37.94 16.57 13.55
N ASN A 233 -38.33 16.35 12.28
CA ASN A 233 -39.67 16.67 11.82
C ASN A 233 -40.76 15.90 12.60
N TRP A 234 -40.48 14.65 12.98
CA TRP A 234 -41.40 13.83 13.77
C TRP A 234 -41.52 14.34 15.21
N VAL A 235 -40.41 14.71 15.84
CA VAL A 235 -40.39 15.34 17.17
C VAL A 235 -41.18 16.64 17.18
N ASP A 236 -40.99 17.49 16.16
CA ASP A 236 -41.72 18.76 16.04
C ASP A 236 -43.23 18.52 15.89
N ALA A 237 -43.64 17.52 15.10
CA ALA A 237 -45.04 17.16 14.94
C ALA A 237 -45.66 16.62 16.23
N LEU A 238 -44.93 15.80 16.99
CA LEU A 238 -45.38 15.28 18.28
C LEU A 238 -45.53 16.41 19.31
N SER A 239 -44.57 17.33 19.34
CA SER A 239 -44.61 18.52 20.21
C SER A 239 -45.84 19.39 19.91
N GLN A 240 -46.15 19.61 18.62
CA GLN A 240 -47.37 20.33 18.23
C GLN A 240 -48.66 19.59 18.62
N ALA A 241 -48.68 18.26 18.50
CA ALA A 241 -49.83 17.46 18.92
C ALA A 241 -50.05 17.55 20.43
N ASP A 242 -48.97 17.47 21.22
CA ASP A 242 -49.03 17.61 22.68
C ASP A 242 -49.54 19.00 23.09
N GLN A 243 -49.04 20.07 22.47
CA GLN A 243 -49.56 21.43 22.71
C GLN A 243 -51.06 21.56 22.41
N LYS A 244 -51.54 20.96 21.32
CA LYS A 244 -52.98 20.94 20.98
C LYS A 244 -53.78 20.16 22.03
N GLN A 245 -53.26 19.03 22.51
CA GLN A 245 -53.90 18.23 23.54
C GLN A 245 -53.95 18.97 24.87
N GLN A 246 -52.88 19.65 25.28
CA GLN A 246 -52.86 20.49 26.49
C GLN A 246 -53.88 21.63 26.38
N ALA A 247 -53.95 22.31 25.23
CA ALA A 247 -54.94 23.38 25.00
C ALA A 247 -56.38 22.87 25.06
N LEU A 248 -56.65 21.66 24.54
CA LEU A 248 -57.96 21.02 24.63
C LEU A 248 -58.32 20.67 26.07
N ILE A 249 -57.38 20.09 26.82
CA ILE A 249 -57.56 19.77 28.25
C ILE A 249 -57.88 21.03 29.04
N GLU A 250 -57.18 22.13 28.79
CA GLU A 250 -57.42 23.41 29.47
C GLU A 250 -58.81 23.98 29.13
N ASN A 251 -59.23 23.90 27.87
CA ASN A 251 -60.58 24.32 27.49
C ASN A 251 -61.67 23.47 28.16
N LEU A 252 -61.48 22.15 28.18
CA LEU A 252 -62.39 21.23 28.88
C LEU A 252 -62.45 21.52 30.39
N ARG A 253 -61.31 21.84 31.03
CA ARG A 253 -61.28 22.25 32.45
C ARG A 253 -62.12 23.50 32.70
N LYS A 254 -61.97 24.54 31.88
CA LYS A 254 -62.80 25.76 31.98
C LYS A 254 -64.28 25.48 31.80
N GLN A 255 -64.66 24.66 30.82
CA GLN A 255 -66.05 24.26 30.62
C GLN A 255 -66.63 23.51 31.82
N VAL A 256 -65.84 22.63 32.44
CA VAL A 256 -66.24 21.91 33.66
C VAL A 256 -66.41 22.89 34.84
N GLU A 257 -65.50 23.84 35.03
CA GLU A 257 -65.62 24.89 36.06
C GLU A 257 -66.88 25.75 35.85
N ASP A 258 -67.13 26.21 34.62
CA ASP A 258 -68.32 27.00 34.27
C ASP A 258 -69.62 26.23 34.58
N LEU A 259 -69.66 24.93 34.23
CA LEU A 259 -70.79 24.07 34.55
C LEU A 259 -70.96 23.88 36.06
N GLN A 260 -69.88 23.70 36.82
CA GLN A 260 -69.94 23.59 38.28
C GLN A 260 -70.50 24.88 38.92
N ILE A 261 -70.11 26.05 38.42
CA ILE A 261 -70.65 27.35 38.87
C ILE A 261 -72.16 27.44 38.58
N GLN A 262 -72.61 27.02 37.40
CA GLN A 262 -74.03 27.06 37.03
C GLN A 262 -74.92 26.08 37.84
N ILE A 263 -74.37 24.95 38.26
CA ILE A 263 -75.12 23.91 39.00
C ILE A 263 -75.17 24.21 40.52
N SER A 264 -74.14 24.86 41.07
CA SER A 264 -74.03 25.18 42.50
C SER A 264 -75.24 25.91 43.12
N PRO A 265 -75.86 26.94 42.48
CA PRO A 265 -77.06 27.59 43.02
C PRO A 265 -78.36 26.79 42.84
N ARG A 266 -78.38 25.73 42.02
CA ARG A 266 -79.58 24.87 41.87
C ARG A 266 -79.66 23.76 42.91
N LEU A 267 -78.53 23.31 43.45
CA LEU A 267 -78.48 22.29 44.50
C LEU A 267 -78.90 22.84 45.87
N SER A 268 -78.63 24.12 46.16
CA SER A 268 -79.05 24.77 47.41
C SER A 268 -80.56 25.02 47.51
N VAL A 269 -81.29 24.99 46.39
CA VAL A 269 -82.75 25.18 46.32
C VAL A 269 -83.53 23.86 46.43
N VAL A 270 -82.86 22.71 46.24
CA VAL A 270 -83.48 21.38 46.36
C VAL A 270 -83.31 20.78 47.77
N SER A 271 -82.53 21.42 48.64
CA SER A 271 -82.30 21.01 50.04
C SER A 271 -83.11 21.79 51.09
N GLN A 272 -84.19 22.48 50.70
CA GLN A 272 -85.23 23.01 51.61
C GLN A 272 -86.50 22.18 51.48
#